data_AF-A0A6G1YUR6-F1
#
_entry.id   AF-A0A6G1YUR6-F1
#
_cell.length_a   1.000
_cell.length_b   1.000
_cell.length_c   1.000
_cell.angle_alpha   90.00
_cell.angle_beta   90.00
_cell.angle_gamma   90.00
#
_symmetry.space_group_name_H-M   'P 1'
#
loop_
_entity.id
_entity.type
_entity.pdbx_description
1 polymer ?
#
loop_
_entity_poly.entity_id
_entity_poly.type
_entity_poly.pdbx_seq_one_letter_code
_entity_poly.pdbx_strand_id
1 'polypeptide(L)'
;SILHGHTSTVMVEIIGQMTNNLVIDFSEAKKIIKDTLNVIDHKFFIDKKYLQKEDDLYYFISFDGPRGYFNLQLPKLTTFLLPGEATVETLSTEIIKLLAPKMPPNVEALGVYIYEGVNKGAHIIAEVKND
;
A
#
# COMPACT_ATOMS: atom_id res chain seq x y z
N SER A 1 -18.80 -2.80 2.25
CA SER A 1 -18.89 -3.85 1.21
C SER A 1 -18.70 -5.20 1.86
N ILE A 2 -19.19 -6.27 1.25
CA ILE A 2 -18.87 -7.66 1.65
C ILE A 2 -17.51 -7.97 1.00
N LEU A 3 -16.69 -8.80 1.62
CA LEU A 3 -15.36 -9.19 1.12
C LEU A 3 -15.32 -9.31 -0.42
N HIS A 4 -14.40 -8.58 -1.05
CA HIS A 4 -14.26 -8.49 -2.50
C HIS A 4 -12.81 -8.14 -2.86
N GLY A 5 -12.52 -7.97 -4.14
CA GLY A 5 -11.20 -7.58 -4.62
C GLY A 5 -11.27 -6.54 -5.74
N HIS A 6 -10.11 -5.99 -6.06
CA HIS A 6 -9.91 -4.99 -7.10
C HIS A 6 -8.69 -5.33 -7.95
N THR A 7 -8.70 -4.85 -9.18
CA THR A 7 -7.49 -4.67 -9.98
C THR A 7 -7.16 -3.20 -9.97
N SER A 8 -6.20 -2.81 -9.12
CA SER A 8 -5.88 -1.40 -8.90
C SER A 8 -4.73 -0.93 -9.77
N THR A 9 -4.84 0.30 -10.28
CA THR A 9 -3.76 1.00 -10.97
C THR A 9 -3.07 1.94 -9.99
N VAL A 10 -1.73 1.89 -9.94
CA VAL A 10 -0.92 2.78 -9.12
C VAL A 10 -0.09 3.72 -10.00
N MET A 11 -0.18 5.02 -9.77
CA MET A 11 0.69 6.03 -10.36
C MET A 11 1.56 6.65 -9.28
N VAL A 12 2.85 6.83 -9.57
CA VAL A 12 3.82 7.40 -8.63
C VAL A 12 4.42 8.66 -9.23
N GLU A 13 4.33 9.76 -8.49
CA GLU A 13 5.06 11.00 -8.72
C GLU A 13 6.30 11.01 -7.84
N ILE A 14 7.44 11.36 -8.43
CA ILE A 14 8.73 11.47 -7.74
C ILE A 14 9.20 12.91 -7.90
N ILE A 15 9.38 13.60 -6.78
CA ILE A 15 9.77 15.00 -6.72
C ILE A 15 11.10 15.09 -5.99
N GLY A 16 12.05 15.83 -6.53
CA GLY A 16 13.36 15.99 -5.94
C GLY A 16 14.30 16.78 -6.84
N GLN A 17 15.57 16.80 -6.45
CA GLN A 17 16.61 17.52 -7.19
C GLN A 17 17.10 16.71 -8.38
N MET A 18 17.32 17.39 -9.51
CA MET A 18 17.90 16.75 -10.68
C MET A 18 19.38 16.43 -10.45
N THR A 19 19.74 15.17 -10.69
CA THR A 19 21.12 14.71 -10.83
C THR A 19 21.29 14.23 -12.27
N ASN A 20 22.24 14.79 -13.02
CA ASN A 20 22.44 14.46 -14.44
C ASN A 20 21.17 14.62 -15.30
N ASN A 21 20.46 15.74 -15.14
CA ASN A 21 19.22 16.11 -15.86
C ASN A 21 17.97 15.25 -15.55
N LEU A 22 18.03 14.36 -14.56
CA LEU A 22 16.89 13.54 -14.13
C LEU A 22 16.78 13.59 -12.60
N VAL A 23 15.56 13.51 -12.05
CA VAL A 23 15.40 13.26 -10.61
C VAL A 23 15.82 11.83 -10.28
N ILE A 24 15.43 10.88 -11.13
CA ILE A 24 15.83 9.47 -11.05
C ILE A 24 15.71 8.88 -12.45
N ASP A 25 16.54 7.89 -12.79
CA ASP A 25 16.38 7.15 -14.04
C ASP A 25 15.06 6.35 -14.02
N PHE A 26 14.28 6.41 -15.10
CA PHE A 26 12.98 5.74 -15.16
C PHE A 26 13.07 4.22 -15.01
N SER A 27 14.17 3.59 -15.44
CA SER A 27 14.36 2.15 -15.30
C SER A 27 14.57 1.76 -13.84
N GLU A 28 15.33 2.57 -13.09
CA GLU A 28 15.57 2.41 -11.67
C GLU A 28 14.28 2.65 -10.86
N ALA A 29 13.61 3.77 -11.12
CA ALA A 29 12.32 4.09 -10.50
C ALA A 29 11.30 2.97 -10.71
N LYS A 30 11.16 2.48 -11.94
CA LYS A 30 10.23 1.38 -12.27
C LYS A 30 10.56 0.10 -11.52
N LYS A 31 11.84 -0.21 -11.32
CA LYS A 31 12.27 -1.39 -10.54
C LYS A 31 11.91 -1.22 -9.07
N ILE A 32 12.27 -0.09 -8.44
CA ILE A 32 11.94 0.20 -7.04
C ILE A 32 10.43 0.13 -6.80
N ILE A 33 9.64 0.75 -7.69
CA ILE A 33 8.18 0.77 -7.59
C ILE A 33 7.63 -0.65 -7.72
N LYS A 34 8.03 -1.40 -8.74
CA LYS A 34 7.54 -2.77 -8.96
C LYS A 34 7.88 -3.69 -7.79
N ASP A 35 9.12 -3.68 -7.32
CA ASP A 35 9.56 -4.52 -6.21
C ASP A 35 8.82 -4.17 -4.91
N THR A 36 8.46 -2.89 -4.74
CA THR A 36 7.63 -2.44 -3.60
C THR A 36 6.19 -2.91 -3.71
N LEU A 37 5.57 -2.77 -4.87
CA LEU A 37 4.18 -3.21 -5.08
C LEU A 37 4.03 -4.72 -4.97
N ASN A 38 5.02 -5.51 -5.37
CA ASN A 38 5.01 -6.97 -5.24
C ASN A 38 4.82 -7.46 -3.79
N VAL A 39 5.18 -6.66 -2.78
CA VAL A 39 4.98 -7.01 -1.36
C VAL A 39 3.49 -7.05 -0.99
N ILE A 40 2.71 -6.17 -1.58
CA ILE A 40 1.28 -5.99 -1.30
C ILE A 40 0.39 -6.58 -2.39
N ASP A 41 0.96 -6.93 -3.54
CA ASP A 41 0.25 -7.61 -4.62
C ASP A 41 -0.23 -9.00 -4.19
N HIS A 42 -1.41 -9.40 -4.69
CA HIS A 42 -2.09 -10.64 -4.30
C HIS A 42 -2.28 -10.82 -2.77
N LYS A 43 -2.41 -9.73 -2.02
CA LYS A 43 -2.73 -9.78 -0.58
C LYS A 43 -4.19 -9.45 -0.30
N PHE A 44 -4.69 -10.06 0.76
CA PHE A 44 -5.93 -9.67 1.41
C PHE A 44 -5.64 -8.59 2.45
N PHE A 45 -6.13 -7.38 2.22
CA PHE A 45 -5.95 -6.25 3.13
C PHE A 45 -7.03 -6.24 4.21
N ILE A 46 -6.62 -6.05 5.46
CA ILE A 46 -7.57 -5.90 6.57
C ILE A 46 -7.00 -5.05 7.68
N ASP A 47 -7.85 -4.25 8.32
CA ASP A 47 -7.48 -3.44 9.47
C ASP A 47 -7.06 -4.35 10.64
N LYS A 48 -5.86 -4.09 11.17
CA LYS A 48 -5.28 -4.81 12.31
C LYS A 48 -6.19 -4.80 13.54
N LYS A 49 -7.10 -3.83 13.70
CA LYS A 49 -8.02 -3.77 14.85
C LYS A 49 -8.95 -4.97 14.93
N TYR A 50 -9.16 -5.68 13.82
CA TYR A 50 -10.00 -6.87 13.76
C TYR A 50 -9.26 -8.15 14.15
N LEU A 51 -7.94 -8.08 14.32
CA LEU A 51 -7.11 -9.21 14.77
C LEU A 51 -7.44 -9.57 16.22
N GLN A 52 -7.87 -10.81 16.41
CA GLN A 52 -8.15 -11.36 17.74
C GLN A 52 -6.93 -12.07 18.32
N LYS A 53 -6.23 -12.84 17.47
CA LYS A 53 -5.01 -13.56 17.80
C LYS A 53 -4.29 -13.99 16.52
N GLU A 54 -3.06 -14.45 16.67
CA GLU A 54 -2.26 -15.04 15.61
C GLU A 54 -1.51 -16.27 16.12
N ASP A 55 -1.18 -17.18 15.20
CA ASP A 55 -0.20 -18.25 15.41
C ASP A 55 0.92 -18.13 14.38
N ASP A 56 1.75 -19.16 14.22
CA ASP A 56 2.90 -19.11 13.29
C ASP A 56 2.49 -18.92 11.83
N LEU A 57 1.30 -19.39 11.43
CA LEU A 57 0.87 -19.47 10.03
C LEU A 57 -0.36 -18.60 9.73
N TYR A 58 -1.17 -18.25 10.73
CA TYR A 58 -2.49 -17.66 10.55
C TYR A 58 -2.74 -16.44 11.42
N TYR A 59 -3.52 -15.52 10.87
CA TYR A 59 -4.26 -14.49 11.59
C TYR A 59 -5.70 -14.96 11.82
N PHE A 60 -6.22 -14.73 13.02
CA PHE A 60 -7.62 -14.96 13.36
C PHE A 60 -8.31 -13.60 13.51
N ILE A 61 -9.25 -13.31 12.61
CA ILE A 61 -9.89 -12.01 12.45
C ILE A 61 -11.38 -12.14 12.79
N SER A 62 -11.93 -11.18 13.52
CA SER A 62 -13.37 -11.09 13.74
C SER A 62 -13.87 -9.65 13.67
N PHE A 63 -15.03 -9.44 13.02
CA PHE A 63 -15.66 -8.11 12.90
C PHE A 63 -17.13 -8.20 12.49
N ASP A 64 -17.91 -7.18 12.85
CA ASP A 64 -19.28 -7.01 12.37
C ASP A 64 -19.29 -6.26 11.04
N GLY A 65 -19.82 -6.89 10.00
CA GLY A 65 -20.02 -6.29 8.69
C GLY A 65 -21.50 -5.96 8.43
N PRO A 66 -21.81 -5.27 7.32
CA PRO A 66 -23.18 -4.92 6.95
C PRO A 66 -24.13 -6.11 6.76
N ARG A 67 -23.60 -7.33 6.65
CA ARG A 67 -24.36 -8.59 6.49
C ARG A 67 -24.15 -9.57 7.65
N GLY A 68 -23.76 -9.06 8.81
CA GLY A 68 -23.58 -9.85 10.04
C GLY A 68 -22.12 -10.00 10.45
N TYR A 69 -21.92 -10.87 11.43
CA TYR A 69 -20.63 -11.14 12.05
C TYR A 69 -19.76 -12.05 11.18
N PHE A 70 -18.49 -11.68 11.02
CA PHE A 70 -17.47 -12.45 10.31
C PHE A 70 -16.43 -12.97 11.30
N ASN A 71 -16.05 -14.22 11.13
CA ASN A 71 -14.93 -14.84 11.84
C ASN A 71 -14.08 -15.62 10.81
N LEU A 72 -12.84 -15.19 10.61
CA LEU A 72 -11.98 -15.64 9.53
C LEU A 72 -10.64 -16.15 10.09
N GLN A 73 -10.14 -17.23 9.51
CA GLN A 73 -8.75 -17.66 9.66
C GLN A 73 -8.04 -17.38 8.33
N LEU A 74 -7.05 -16.50 8.35
CA LEU A 74 -6.38 -16.01 7.15
C LEU A 74 -4.89 -16.35 7.19
N PRO A 75 -4.30 -16.93 6.12
CA PRO A 75 -2.86 -17.21 6.10
C PRO A 75 -2.05 -15.92 6.16
N LYS A 76 -1.01 -15.88 6.99
CA LYS A 76 -0.11 -14.71 7.09
C LYS A 76 0.55 -14.37 5.75
N LEU A 77 0.90 -15.39 4.96
CA LEU A 77 1.57 -15.24 3.66
C LEU A 77 0.76 -14.42 2.64
N THR A 78 -0.57 -14.45 2.73
CA THR A 78 -1.48 -13.78 1.78
C THR A 78 -2.31 -12.69 2.45
N THR A 79 -1.99 -12.29 3.66
CA THR A 79 -2.73 -11.26 4.41
C THR A 79 -1.82 -10.09 4.74
N PHE A 80 -2.28 -8.88 4.48
CA PHE A 80 -1.58 -7.66 4.82
C PHE A 80 -2.41 -6.87 5.85
N LEU A 81 -1.90 -6.79 7.08
CA LEU A 81 -2.55 -6.05 8.15
C LEU A 81 -2.27 -4.56 7.99
N LEU A 82 -3.31 -3.78 7.77
CA LEU A 82 -3.25 -2.32 7.64
C LEU A 82 -3.45 -1.64 9.01
N PRO A 83 -2.90 -0.44 9.22
CA PRO A 83 -3.14 0.34 10.44
C PRO A 83 -4.55 0.97 10.49
N GLY A 84 -5.33 0.86 9.42
CA GLY A 84 -6.70 1.35 9.29
C GLY A 84 -7.48 0.55 8.24
N GLU A 85 -8.68 1.02 7.89
CA GLU A 85 -9.51 0.39 6.87
C GLU A 85 -8.81 0.35 5.51
N ALA A 86 -9.11 -0.70 4.73
CA ALA A 86 -8.56 -0.93 3.38
C ALA A 86 -9.19 0.02 2.33
N THR A 87 -9.00 1.33 2.54
CA THR A 87 -9.38 2.37 1.59
C THR A 87 -8.19 2.75 0.73
N VAL A 88 -8.46 3.37 -0.43
CA VAL A 88 -7.42 3.86 -1.34
C VAL A 88 -6.47 4.85 -0.66
N GLU A 89 -6.93 5.66 0.28
CA GLU A 89 -6.09 6.61 1.03
C GLU A 89 -5.11 5.90 1.96
N THR A 90 -5.60 4.89 2.71
CA THR A 90 -4.74 4.07 3.57
C THR A 90 -3.71 3.34 2.74
N LEU A 91 -4.13 2.73 1.61
CA LEU A 91 -3.22 2.04 0.71
C LEU A 91 -2.17 2.98 0.10
N SER A 92 -2.55 4.19 -0.34
CA SER A 92 -1.61 5.19 -0.86
C SER A 92 -0.57 5.57 0.19
N THR A 93 -1.00 5.74 1.44
CA THR A 93 -0.10 6.05 2.58
C THR A 93 0.88 4.91 2.84
N GLU A 94 0.42 3.66 2.85
CA GLU A 94 1.30 2.51 3.07
C GLU A 94 2.28 2.29 1.91
N ILE A 95 1.87 2.52 0.67
CA ILE A 95 2.77 2.47 -0.49
C ILE A 95 3.87 3.54 -0.36
N ILE A 96 3.54 4.78 0.02
CA ILE A 96 4.52 5.84 0.25
C ILE A 96 5.54 5.40 1.33
N LYS A 97 5.07 4.86 2.46
CA LYS A 97 5.95 4.37 3.54
C LYS A 97 6.90 3.27 3.09
N LEU A 98 6.46 2.39 2.19
CA LEU A 98 7.28 1.32 1.64
C LEU A 98 8.26 1.82 0.56
N LEU A 99 7.89 2.86 -0.19
CA LEU A 99 8.71 3.45 -1.25
C LEU A 99 9.79 4.38 -0.71
N ALA A 100 9.43 5.29 0.21
CA ALA A 100 10.30 6.34 0.73
C ALA A 100 11.71 5.87 1.12
N PRO A 101 11.90 4.80 1.93
CA PRO A 101 13.23 4.37 2.34
C PRO A 101 14.07 3.72 1.22
N LYS A 102 13.46 3.44 0.06
CA LYS A 102 14.14 2.86 -1.11
C LYS A 102 14.50 3.91 -2.16
N MET A 103 14.08 5.15 -1.98
CA MET A 103 14.37 6.23 -2.90
C MET A 103 15.77 6.78 -2.68
N PRO A 104 16.44 7.28 -3.74
CA PRO A 104 17.73 7.92 -3.61
C PRO A 104 17.61 9.25 -2.84
N PRO A 105 18.71 9.72 -2.21
CA PRO A 105 18.68 10.84 -1.27
C PRO A 105 18.33 12.20 -1.89
N ASN A 106 18.34 12.31 -3.22
CA ASN A 106 17.93 13.52 -3.93
C ASN A 106 16.40 13.60 -4.15
N VAL A 107 15.65 12.56 -3.79
CA VAL A 107 14.18 12.56 -3.77
C VAL A 107 13.69 13.21 -2.48
N GLU A 108 12.87 14.24 -2.61
CA GLU A 108 12.38 15.07 -1.52
C GLU A 108 10.90 14.79 -1.20
N ALA A 109 10.12 14.34 -2.18
CA ALA A 109 8.72 13.97 -1.98
C ALA A 109 8.24 12.88 -2.95
N LEU A 110 7.22 12.14 -2.52
CA LEU A 110 6.53 11.13 -3.31
C LEU A 110 5.03 11.41 -3.33
N GLY A 111 4.45 11.38 -4.53
CA GLY A 111 3.00 11.31 -4.74
C GLY A 111 2.58 9.90 -5.13
N VAL A 112 1.51 9.38 -4.55
CA VAL A 112 0.92 8.08 -4.94
C VAL A 112 -0.55 8.27 -5.22
N TYR A 113 -0.97 7.79 -6.39
CA TYR A 113 -2.37 7.68 -6.78
C TYR A 113 -2.75 6.22 -6.92
N ILE A 114 -3.89 5.84 -6.37
CA ILE A 114 -4.46 4.51 -6.53
C ILE A 114 -5.86 4.64 -7.12
N TYR A 115 -6.17 3.82 -8.10
CA TYR A 115 -7.50 3.72 -8.71
C TYR A 115 -8.01 2.27 -8.63
N GLU A 116 -9.16 2.06 -7.98
CA GLU A 116 -9.81 0.74 -7.82
C GLU A 116 -10.87 0.44 -8.90
N GLY A 117 -11.04 1.36 -9.85
CA GLY A 117 -12.02 1.33 -10.94
C GLY A 117 -12.30 2.72 -11.50
N VAL A 118 -13.30 2.84 -12.37
CA VAL A 118 -13.71 4.14 -12.95
C VAL A 118 -14.24 5.05 -11.83
N ASN A 119 -13.63 6.22 -11.66
CA ASN A 119 -14.01 7.29 -10.72
C ASN A 119 -13.88 6.97 -9.21
N LYS A 120 -13.04 6.00 -8.81
CA LYS A 120 -12.69 5.76 -7.39
C LYS A 120 -11.19 5.68 -7.22
N GLY A 121 -10.60 6.76 -6.71
CA GLY A 121 -9.18 6.80 -6.41
C GLY A 121 -8.82 7.87 -5.39
N ALA A 122 -7.60 7.77 -4.87
CA ALA A 122 -7.01 8.73 -3.95
C ALA A 122 -5.64 9.15 -4.44
N HIS A 123 -5.27 10.40 -4.13
CA HIS A 123 -3.95 10.97 -4.35
C HIS A 123 -3.39 11.46 -3.03
N ILE A 124 -2.20 11.02 -2.67
CA ILE A 124 -1.49 11.47 -1.47
C ILE A 124 -0.09 11.87 -1.88
N ILE A 125 0.39 13.01 -1.37
CA ILE A 125 1.78 13.45 -1.48
C ILE A 125 2.38 13.54 -0.09
N ALA A 126 3.60 13.03 0.08
CA ALA A 126 4.35 13.15 1.33
C ALA A 126 5.82 13.50 1.08
N GLU A 127 6.39 14.29 1.99
CA GLU A 127 7.83 14.56 2.03
C GLU A 127 8.60 13.30 2.46
N VAL A 128 9.72 13.05 1.80
CA VAL A 128 10.68 12.00 2.15
C VAL A 128 11.73 12.62 3.07
N LYS A 129 11.72 12.25 4.35
CA LYS A 129 12.80 12.63 5.27
C LYS A 129 14.00 11.72 5.07
N ASN A 130 15.10 12.31 4.63
CA ASN A 130 16.41 11.66 4.62
C ASN A 130 17.11 12.08 5.92
N ASP A 131 17.26 11.12 6.85
CA ASP A 131 18.08 11.31 8.06
C ASP A 131 19.58 11.37 7.70
#